data_AF-A0A8S3SFX4-F1
#
_entry.id   AF-A0A8S3SFX4-F1
#
_cell.length_a   1.000
_cell.length_b   1.000
_cell.length_c   1.000
_cell.angle_alpha   90.00
_cell.angle_beta   90.00
_cell.angle_gamma   90.00
#
_symmetry.space_group_name_H-M   'P 1'
#
loop_
_entity.id
_entity.type
_entity.pdbx_description
1 polymer ?
#
loop_
_entity_poly.entity_id
_entity_poly.type
_entity_poly.pdbx_seq_one_letter_code
_entity_poly.pdbx_strand_id
1 'polypeptide(L)'
;MFLTLICKFVNYIIIHNIILPIIIKNVFILSSIIQFLLLVAGIEQNPGPDQSNKKNLKIVHNNVCSLLPKLDLINNELHDYDIICISESHLDKSITDDQIKLNGFHKPIKPIRLDRNRHGGGVTIYIKNSLHFIIRNDISVSNLELLWVEVRNCSNEKFLVGVLYRPPNSNSNIWDLFSESVDKALDCNLPIFLCGDFNCDMMSNSSNSFKKLLNRLNLENVVWESTNFTTQTGTCIDLCVTNRKNLIKSVTVLTPICSSHSPVSVEISFKTFKQHSFKRQIRDFKRADYEGLKNQLNDTDWDDVVFNSNNINDVYMNFVRTFESTVNRYIPTKTITVRPNDKPFMNNLIRNKIRHRNRIHHKAKTSNNPDHWKKFREIRNEIISLVRKAKEDYKCKLTSQLIDKNIPPGKWWRIAKSVSNFTKNRDSPPFLEHDGQIFIHPLDKSEILNNHFADIANIDIEPEIPDNNEPPPCHLNKFVITEKEILDQLKILNVNKPAGPDSISPRILKEVASFISKPLTKLFNMSLSVKQKKRLDFDDPNSLTDEDIVSLTGITKEQFEFLVSSVSKLKKSANRSPRTAIAILLVKLKTGLSHR
;
A
#
# COMPACT_ATOMS: atom_id res chain seq x y z
N MET A 1 -50.64 37.02 -10.45
CA MET A 1 -50.25 36.92 -9.03
C MET A 1 -50.74 35.63 -8.38
N PHE A 2 -52.03 35.27 -8.51
CA PHE A 2 -52.59 34.03 -7.93
C PHE A 2 -52.05 32.74 -8.60
N LEU A 3 -51.95 32.69 -9.94
CA LEU A 3 -51.35 31.56 -10.66
C LEU A 3 -49.86 31.36 -10.32
N THR A 4 -49.12 32.45 -10.10
CA THR A 4 -47.69 32.42 -9.78
C THR A 4 -47.44 31.88 -8.37
N LEU A 5 -48.36 32.16 -7.44
CA LEU A 5 -48.34 31.62 -6.08
C LEU A 5 -48.68 30.11 -6.08
N ILE A 6 -49.65 29.70 -6.90
CA ILE A 6 -50.02 28.29 -7.08
C ILE A 6 -48.86 27.49 -7.69
N CYS A 7 -48.18 27.99 -8.73
CA CYS A 7 -47.01 27.31 -9.30
C CYS A 7 -45.85 27.19 -8.29
N LYS A 8 -45.61 28.21 -7.46
CA LYS A 8 -44.58 28.14 -6.40
C LYS A 8 -44.97 27.17 -5.29
N PHE A 9 -46.25 27.09 -4.93
CA PHE A 9 -46.75 26.16 -3.92
C PHE A 9 -46.76 24.71 -4.43
N VAL A 10 -47.09 24.48 -5.70
CA VAL A 10 -47.02 23.16 -6.36
C VAL A 10 -45.56 22.71 -6.49
N ASN A 11 -44.63 23.60 -6.88
CA ASN A 11 -43.19 23.28 -6.88
C ASN A 11 -42.66 22.97 -5.47
N TYR A 12 -43.10 23.70 -4.45
CA TYR A 12 -42.74 23.42 -3.06
C TYR A 12 -43.24 22.04 -2.62
N ILE A 13 -44.48 21.66 -2.94
CA ILE A 13 -45.03 20.35 -2.62
C ILE A 13 -44.32 19.23 -3.38
N ILE A 14 -43.99 19.41 -4.67
CA ILE A 14 -43.28 18.42 -5.47
C ILE A 14 -41.84 18.22 -4.95
N ILE A 15 -41.12 19.31 -4.67
CA ILE A 15 -39.74 19.23 -4.17
C ILE A 15 -39.74 18.61 -2.76
N HIS A 16 -40.63 19.03 -1.86
CA HIS A 16 -40.54 18.65 -0.46
C HIS A 16 -41.20 17.30 -0.13
N ASN A 17 -42.27 16.90 -0.84
CA ASN A 17 -43.02 15.67 -0.57
C ASN A 17 -42.77 14.53 -1.55
N ILE A 18 -42.21 14.81 -2.75
CA ILE A 18 -41.90 13.76 -3.74
C ILE A 18 -40.38 13.61 -3.90
N ILE A 19 -39.67 14.70 -4.19
CA ILE A 19 -38.23 14.63 -4.52
C ILE A 19 -37.38 14.43 -3.26
N LEU A 20 -37.61 15.20 -2.19
CA LEU A 20 -36.82 15.10 -0.96
C LEU A 20 -36.92 13.71 -0.30
N PRO A 21 -38.09 13.04 -0.23
CA PRO A 21 -38.18 11.67 0.27
C PRO A 21 -37.56 10.63 -0.66
N ILE A 22 -37.53 10.85 -1.98
CA ILE A 22 -36.84 9.98 -2.95
C ILE A 22 -35.32 10.12 -2.84
N ILE A 23 -34.81 11.32 -2.55
CA ILE A 23 -33.39 11.61 -2.29
C ILE A 23 -32.97 11.06 -0.94
N ILE A 24 -33.79 11.20 0.11
CA ILE A 24 -33.52 10.67 1.45
C ILE A 24 -33.64 9.14 1.51
N LYS A 25 -34.55 8.52 0.72
CA LYS A 25 -34.67 7.05 0.64
C LYS A 25 -33.58 6.37 -0.18
N ASN A 26 -32.91 7.09 -1.10
CA ASN A 26 -31.79 6.54 -1.84
C ASN A 26 -30.46 6.91 -1.17
N VAL A 27 -30.08 6.11 -0.18
CA VAL A 27 -28.78 6.17 0.52
C VAL A 27 -27.62 6.27 -0.48
N PHE A 28 -27.72 5.65 -1.65
CA PHE A 28 -26.74 5.77 -2.73
C PHE A 28 -26.64 7.16 -3.35
N ILE A 29 -27.74 7.87 -3.57
CA ILE A 29 -27.73 9.22 -4.16
C ILE A 29 -27.24 10.23 -3.13
N LEU A 30 -27.67 10.13 -1.88
CA LEU A 30 -27.17 10.97 -0.79
C LEU A 30 -25.67 10.72 -0.55
N SER A 31 -25.23 9.46 -0.58
CA SER A 31 -23.81 9.09 -0.53
C SER A 31 -23.03 9.63 -1.72
N SER A 32 -23.55 9.53 -2.95
CA SER A 32 -22.87 10.07 -4.14
C SER A 32 -22.80 11.59 -4.14
N ILE A 33 -23.81 12.29 -3.63
CA ILE A 33 -23.79 13.75 -3.47
C ILE A 33 -22.80 14.16 -2.37
N ILE A 34 -22.78 13.48 -1.23
CA ILE A 34 -21.79 13.73 -0.17
C ILE A 34 -20.38 13.45 -0.69
N GLN A 35 -20.18 12.34 -1.40
CA GLN A 35 -18.88 11.97 -1.97
C GLN A 35 -18.44 12.91 -3.09
N PHE A 36 -19.38 13.43 -3.89
CA PHE A 36 -19.13 14.49 -4.85
C PHE A 36 -18.78 15.80 -4.16
N LEU A 37 -19.51 16.20 -3.11
CA LEU A 37 -19.21 17.39 -2.30
C LEU A 37 -17.85 17.25 -1.58
N LEU A 38 -17.46 16.05 -1.16
CA LEU A 38 -16.16 15.73 -0.57
C LEU A 38 -15.02 15.67 -1.61
N LEU A 39 -15.27 15.22 -2.84
CA LEU A 39 -14.27 15.25 -3.91
C LEU A 39 -14.07 16.67 -4.46
N VAL A 40 -15.16 17.43 -4.61
CA VAL A 40 -15.13 18.87 -4.89
C VAL A 40 -14.43 19.57 -3.72
N ALA A 41 -14.67 19.14 -2.47
CA ALA A 41 -13.89 19.26 -1.22
C ALA A 41 -12.40 19.63 -1.19
N GLY A 42 -11.65 19.18 -2.21
CA GLY A 42 -10.23 18.87 -2.02
C GLY A 42 -9.96 17.81 -0.95
N ILE A 43 -11.01 17.16 -0.40
CA ILE A 43 -10.87 15.92 0.36
C ILE A 43 -10.74 14.84 -0.70
N GLU A 44 -9.49 14.65 -1.15
CA GLU A 44 -9.15 13.45 -1.89
C GLU A 44 -9.73 12.27 -1.10
N GLN A 45 -10.52 11.42 -1.76
CA GLN A 45 -10.71 10.08 -1.22
C GLN A 45 -9.32 9.58 -0.90
N ASN A 46 -9.09 9.31 0.39
CA ASN A 46 -7.80 8.86 0.88
C ASN A 46 -7.25 7.85 -0.14
N PRO A 47 -6.12 8.10 -0.82
CA PRO A 47 -5.59 7.17 -1.83
C PRO A 47 -5.09 5.88 -1.18
N GLY A 48 -5.31 5.75 0.14
CA GLY A 48 -5.50 4.49 0.81
C GLY A 48 -6.27 3.50 -0.07
N PRO A 49 -5.91 2.21 -0.01
CA PRO A 49 -6.42 1.21 -0.92
C PRO A 49 -7.95 1.31 -0.98
N ASP A 50 -8.50 1.44 -2.19
CA ASP A 50 -9.95 1.38 -2.44
C ASP A 50 -10.57 0.38 -1.47
N GLN A 51 -11.58 0.82 -0.71
CA GLN A 51 -12.28 0.06 0.34
C GLN A 51 -12.93 -1.26 -0.16
N SER A 52 -12.63 -1.77 -1.36
CA SER A 52 -13.27 -2.93 -1.97
C SER A 52 -12.37 -4.15 -2.20
N ASN A 53 -11.04 -4.07 -2.12
CA ASN A 53 -10.18 -5.21 -2.51
C ASN A 53 -9.84 -6.16 -1.35
N LYS A 54 -10.89 -6.71 -0.71
CA LYS A 54 -10.75 -7.90 0.13
C LYS A 54 -10.42 -9.11 -0.74
N LYS A 55 -9.39 -9.86 -0.39
CA LYS A 55 -9.08 -11.18 -0.97
C LYS A 55 -9.32 -12.29 0.04
N ASN A 56 -9.40 -13.52 -0.42
CA ASN A 56 -9.28 -14.69 0.44
C ASN A 56 -7.84 -14.77 1.00
N LEU A 57 -7.73 -15.26 2.23
CA LEU A 57 -6.47 -15.44 2.92
C LEU A 57 -5.72 -16.64 2.33
N LYS A 58 -4.40 -16.50 2.16
CA LYS A 58 -3.52 -17.57 1.67
C LYS A 58 -2.53 -17.99 2.74
N ILE A 59 -2.55 -19.28 3.07
CA ILE A 59 -1.58 -19.96 3.91
C ILE A 59 -0.62 -20.71 2.99
N VAL A 60 0.68 -20.68 3.27
CA VAL A 60 1.65 -21.55 2.60
C VAL A 60 2.47 -22.29 3.62
N HIS A 61 2.70 -23.58 3.41
CA HIS A 61 3.70 -24.34 4.13
C HIS A 61 4.90 -24.65 3.23
N ASN A 62 6.12 -24.58 3.76
CA ASN A 62 7.29 -25.12 3.09
C ASN A 62 8.29 -25.71 4.11
N ASN A 63 8.69 -26.96 3.89
CA ASN A 63 9.90 -27.50 4.49
C ASN A 63 11.13 -26.92 3.78
N VAL A 64 11.86 -26.05 4.47
CA VAL A 64 12.95 -25.28 3.86
C VAL A 64 14.31 -25.96 3.97
N CYS A 65 14.46 -26.97 4.84
CA CYS A 65 15.73 -27.60 5.20
C CYS A 65 16.84 -26.55 5.47
N SER A 66 16.74 -25.82 6.58
CA SER A 66 17.55 -24.66 6.97
C SER A 66 17.09 -23.31 6.42
N LEU A 67 16.45 -22.51 7.27
CA LEU A 67 15.82 -21.24 6.90
C LEU A 67 16.82 -20.13 6.59
N LEU A 68 17.81 -19.91 7.47
CA LEU A 68 18.67 -18.71 7.45
C LEU A 68 19.39 -18.48 6.11
N PRO A 69 19.99 -19.50 5.45
CA PRO A 69 20.67 -19.32 4.16
C PRO A 69 19.73 -19.05 2.97
N LYS A 70 18.42 -19.20 3.18
CA LYS A 70 17.36 -19.19 2.15
C LYS A 70 16.33 -18.07 2.38
N LEU A 71 16.47 -17.27 3.44
CA LEU A 71 15.50 -16.26 3.87
C LEU A 71 15.14 -15.26 2.77
N ASP A 72 16.12 -14.77 2.00
CA ASP A 72 15.85 -13.77 0.96
C ASP A 72 15.01 -14.34 -0.20
N LEU A 73 15.22 -15.61 -0.55
CA LEU A 73 14.42 -16.33 -1.54
C LEU A 73 13.01 -16.58 -1.05
N ILE A 74 12.87 -17.05 0.21
CA ILE A 74 11.58 -17.28 0.85
C ILE A 74 10.79 -15.97 0.90
N ASN A 75 11.42 -14.89 1.36
CA ASN A 75 10.80 -13.56 1.36
C ASN A 75 10.36 -13.16 -0.06
N ASN A 76 11.20 -13.33 -1.07
CA ASN A 76 10.86 -12.93 -2.43
C ASN A 76 9.74 -13.79 -3.05
N GLU A 77 9.74 -15.11 -2.86
CA GLU A 77 8.79 -15.99 -3.52
C GLU A 77 7.49 -16.17 -2.73
N LEU A 78 7.51 -15.97 -1.40
CA LEU A 78 6.35 -16.17 -0.54
C LEU A 78 5.76 -14.88 0.07
N HIS A 79 6.25 -13.68 -0.26
CA HIS A 79 5.72 -12.41 0.30
C HIS A 79 4.22 -12.14 0.03
N ASP A 80 3.65 -12.76 -0.99
CA ASP A 80 2.24 -12.57 -1.36
C ASP A 80 1.27 -13.35 -0.45
N TYR A 81 1.80 -14.31 0.32
CA TYR A 81 1.05 -15.08 1.31
C TYR A 81 0.79 -14.26 2.57
N ASP A 82 -0.28 -14.62 3.27
CA ASP A 82 -0.69 -13.93 4.49
C ASP A 82 -0.17 -14.65 5.74
N ILE A 83 -0.01 -15.98 5.65
CA ILE A 83 0.60 -16.81 6.68
C ILE A 83 1.59 -17.77 6.01
N ILE A 84 2.83 -17.82 6.52
CA ILE A 84 3.89 -18.71 6.04
C ILE A 84 4.30 -19.65 7.18
N CYS A 85 4.01 -20.93 7.02
CA CYS A 85 4.41 -22.01 7.90
C CYS A 85 5.70 -22.66 7.39
N ILE A 86 6.71 -22.76 8.24
CA ILE A 86 8.01 -23.34 7.90
C ILE A 86 8.27 -24.54 8.81
N SER A 87 8.71 -25.66 8.21
CA SER A 87 9.31 -26.79 8.92
C SER A 87 10.79 -26.95 8.54
N GLU A 88 11.55 -27.67 9.38
CA GLU A 88 13.01 -27.80 9.27
C GLU A 88 13.71 -26.42 9.23
N SER A 89 13.35 -25.55 10.18
CA SER A 89 13.93 -24.21 10.26
C SER A 89 15.43 -24.24 10.56
N HIS A 90 15.90 -25.27 11.29
CA HIS A 90 17.28 -25.48 11.76
C HIS A 90 17.81 -24.27 12.54
N LEU A 91 16.93 -23.70 13.37
CA LEU A 91 17.23 -22.58 14.24
C LEU A 91 17.56 -23.07 15.65
N ASP A 92 18.32 -22.24 16.37
CA ASP A 92 18.63 -22.41 17.77
C ASP A 92 18.60 -21.05 18.49
N LYS A 93 18.89 -21.06 19.79
CA LYS A 93 18.92 -19.86 20.62
C LYS A 93 20.00 -18.85 20.23
N SER A 94 20.98 -19.21 19.40
CA SER A 94 22.03 -18.29 18.92
C SER A 94 21.52 -17.35 17.82
N ILE A 95 20.43 -17.73 17.13
CA ILE A 95 19.85 -16.94 16.05
C ILE A 95 18.82 -15.96 16.62
N THR A 96 19.08 -14.68 16.43
CA THR A 96 18.16 -13.62 16.88
C THR A 96 16.99 -13.48 15.92
N ASP A 97 15.87 -13.00 16.43
CA ASP A 97 14.64 -12.80 15.67
C ASP A 97 14.81 -11.80 14.52
N ASP A 98 15.71 -10.83 14.71
CA ASP A 98 16.07 -9.86 13.68
C ASP A 98 16.76 -10.49 12.48
N GLN A 99 17.54 -11.56 12.68
CA GLN A 99 18.25 -12.26 11.60
C GLN A 99 17.29 -13.02 10.67
N ILE A 100 16.09 -13.35 11.15
CA ILE A 100 15.06 -14.09 10.40
C ILE A 100 13.85 -13.22 10.02
N LYS A 101 13.98 -11.89 10.07
CA LYS A 101 12.90 -10.96 9.71
C LYS A 101 12.47 -11.09 8.24
N LEU A 102 11.16 -11.30 8.02
CA LEU A 102 10.50 -11.09 6.73
C LEU A 102 9.83 -9.70 6.66
N ASN A 103 9.96 -9.02 5.52
CA ASN A 103 9.36 -7.69 5.34
C ASN A 103 7.84 -7.83 5.17
N GLY A 104 7.05 -7.02 5.90
CA GLY A 104 5.58 -7.08 5.85
C GLY A 104 4.94 -8.08 6.82
N PHE A 105 5.74 -8.75 7.64
CA PHE A 105 5.30 -9.68 8.69
C PHE A 105 5.67 -9.14 10.09
N HIS A 106 4.92 -9.60 11.10
CA HIS A 106 4.98 -9.03 12.45
C HIS A 106 6.37 -9.12 13.13
N LYS A 107 6.71 -8.04 13.85
CA LYS A 107 7.70 -7.90 14.94
C LYS A 107 6.96 -7.31 16.18
N PRO A 108 7.43 -7.40 17.43
CA PRO A 108 8.55 -8.14 18.04
C PRO A 108 8.06 -8.99 19.24
N ILE A 109 7.06 -9.83 19.02
CA ILE A 109 6.83 -11.00 19.89
C ILE A 109 7.55 -12.11 19.15
N LYS A 110 8.47 -12.82 19.82
CA LYS A 110 9.34 -13.87 19.25
C LYS A 110 8.70 -14.53 18.00
N PRO A 111 9.37 -14.61 16.83
CA PRO A 111 8.89 -15.42 15.71
C PRO A 111 8.42 -16.73 16.31
N ILE A 112 7.18 -17.10 15.97
CA ILE A 112 6.50 -18.18 16.67
C ILE A 112 7.21 -19.43 16.19
N ARG A 113 8.19 -19.85 16.98
CA ARG A 113 9.17 -20.85 16.60
C ARG A 113 9.37 -21.82 17.75
N LEU A 114 9.41 -23.09 17.41
CA LEU A 114 9.96 -24.13 18.26
C LEU A 114 11.32 -24.44 17.66
N ASP A 115 12.37 -23.97 18.34
CA ASP A 115 13.74 -24.28 17.96
C ASP A 115 14.11 -25.66 18.47
N ARG A 116 15.01 -26.33 17.76
CA ARG A 116 15.59 -27.60 18.20
C ARG A 116 17.11 -27.46 18.29
N ASN A 117 17.77 -27.54 17.14
CA ASN A 117 19.20 -27.27 17.00
C ASN A 117 19.53 -26.96 15.51
N ARG A 118 20.80 -26.67 15.22
CA ARG A 118 21.27 -26.36 13.85
C ARG A 118 21.38 -27.57 12.91
N HIS A 119 21.17 -28.79 13.40
CA HIS A 119 21.37 -30.04 12.66
C HIS A 119 20.06 -30.67 12.17
N GLY A 120 18.89 -30.19 12.61
CA GLY A 120 17.60 -30.73 12.19
C GLY A 120 16.42 -30.25 13.04
N GLY A 121 15.23 -30.31 12.45
CA GLY A 121 13.96 -29.97 13.07
C GLY A 121 13.71 -28.46 13.21
N GLY A 122 12.70 -28.16 14.01
CA GLY A 122 12.21 -26.84 14.30
C GLY A 122 11.16 -26.36 13.30
N VAL A 123 10.20 -25.60 13.83
CA VAL A 123 9.08 -25.04 13.07
C VAL A 123 8.98 -23.54 13.30
N THR A 124 8.41 -22.80 12.35
CA THR A 124 8.20 -21.34 12.47
C THR A 124 6.95 -20.90 11.72
N ILE A 125 6.18 -19.96 12.28
CA ILE A 125 5.06 -19.30 11.58
C ILE A 125 5.34 -17.80 11.42
N TYR A 126 5.19 -17.29 10.21
CA TYR A 126 5.15 -15.85 9.92
C TYR A 126 3.72 -15.41 9.62
N ILE A 127 3.28 -14.34 10.27
CA ILE A 127 1.94 -13.76 10.10
C ILE A 127 2.08 -12.31 9.62
N LYS A 128 1.36 -11.97 8.55
CA LYS A 128 1.41 -10.66 7.90
C LYS A 128 0.95 -9.56 8.85
N ASN A 129 1.54 -8.37 8.76
CA ASN A 129 1.23 -7.20 9.60
C ASN A 129 -0.24 -6.76 9.59
N SER A 130 -0.99 -7.22 8.60
CA SER A 130 -2.42 -6.93 8.41
C SER A 130 -3.35 -7.91 9.13
N LEU A 131 -2.82 -8.85 9.91
CA LEU A 131 -3.60 -9.86 10.64
C LEU A 131 -3.28 -9.78 12.14
N HIS A 132 -4.30 -9.94 12.97
CA HIS A 132 -4.10 -10.09 14.41
C HIS A 132 -3.98 -11.58 14.74
N PHE A 133 -3.16 -11.92 15.74
CA PHE A 133 -3.00 -13.29 16.18
C PHE A 133 -2.62 -13.38 17.66
N ILE A 134 -2.89 -14.56 18.24
CA ILE A 134 -2.49 -14.96 19.59
C ILE A 134 -1.80 -16.32 19.50
N ILE A 135 -0.70 -16.50 20.23
CA ILE A 135 -0.02 -17.79 20.34
C ILE A 135 -0.78 -18.67 21.33
N ARG A 136 -1.14 -19.89 20.93
CA ARG A 136 -1.92 -20.82 21.74
C ARG A 136 -1.05 -21.89 22.39
N ASN A 137 -0.19 -21.46 23.32
CA ASN A 137 0.69 -22.37 24.08
C ASN A 137 -0.09 -23.32 25.00
N ASP A 138 -1.33 -22.95 25.36
CA ASP A 138 -2.25 -23.74 26.18
C ASP A 138 -2.69 -25.05 25.54
N ILE A 139 -2.63 -25.14 24.20
CA ILE A 139 -2.96 -26.36 23.43
C ILE A 139 -1.72 -27.01 22.79
N SER A 140 -0.52 -26.51 23.11
CA SER A 140 0.75 -27.13 22.74
C SER A 140 1.04 -28.34 23.64
N VAL A 141 1.67 -29.37 23.07
CA VAL A 141 2.07 -30.60 23.76
C VAL A 141 3.59 -30.74 23.71
N SER A 142 4.20 -31.05 24.85
CA SER A 142 5.65 -31.25 24.97
C SER A 142 6.14 -32.41 24.10
N ASN A 143 7.38 -32.32 23.60
CA ASN A 143 8.02 -33.31 22.72
C ASN A 143 7.33 -33.51 21.35
N LEU A 144 6.40 -32.64 20.98
CA LEU A 144 5.82 -32.56 19.66
C LEU A 144 6.21 -31.22 19.02
N GLU A 145 6.82 -31.25 17.83
CA GLU A 145 7.17 -30.03 17.10
C GLU A 145 5.94 -29.48 16.37
N LEU A 146 4.94 -29.08 17.15
CA LEU A 146 3.66 -28.53 16.71
C LEU A 146 3.40 -27.19 17.38
N LEU A 147 3.29 -26.14 16.55
CA LEU A 147 2.90 -24.80 16.97
C LEU A 147 1.48 -24.48 16.60
N TRP A 148 0.76 -23.79 17.48
CA TRP A 148 -0.59 -23.29 17.24
C TRP A 148 -0.69 -21.78 17.41
N VAL A 149 -1.42 -21.16 16.49
CA VAL A 149 -1.78 -19.74 16.55
C VAL A 149 -3.27 -19.57 16.28
N GLU A 150 -3.93 -18.74 17.06
CA GLU A 150 -5.28 -18.24 16.77
C GLU A 150 -5.14 -16.96 15.96
N VAL A 151 -5.69 -16.95 14.75
CA VAL A 151 -5.63 -15.81 13.83
C VAL A 151 -7.02 -15.21 13.71
N ARG A 152 -7.05 -13.88 13.67
CA ARG A 152 -8.25 -13.09 13.46
C ARG A 152 -8.14 -12.31 12.16
N ASN A 153 -9.12 -12.46 11.29
CA ASN A 153 -9.14 -11.83 9.98
C ASN A 153 -9.66 -10.38 10.03
N CYS A 154 -9.74 -9.69 8.88
CA CYS A 154 -10.23 -8.32 8.82
C CYS A 154 -11.75 -8.17 9.03
N SER A 155 -12.48 -9.27 9.17
CA SER A 155 -13.91 -9.31 9.46
C SER A 155 -14.17 -9.85 10.87
N ASN A 156 -13.15 -9.84 11.74
CA ASN A 156 -13.21 -10.29 13.13
C ASN A 156 -13.48 -11.81 13.32
N GLU A 157 -13.41 -12.60 12.25
CA GLU A 157 -13.57 -14.06 12.29
C GLU A 157 -12.27 -14.72 12.77
N LYS A 158 -12.40 -15.78 13.57
CA LYS A 158 -11.29 -16.50 14.20
C LYS A 158 -11.08 -17.89 13.60
N PHE A 159 -9.82 -18.32 13.53
CA PHE A 159 -9.45 -19.68 13.14
C PHE A 159 -8.07 -20.04 13.71
N LEU A 160 -7.79 -21.34 13.81
CA LEU A 160 -6.50 -21.87 14.26
C LEU A 160 -5.64 -22.24 13.06
N VAL A 161 -4.36 -21.86 13.10
CA VAL A 161 -3.34 -22.35 12.18
C VAL A 161 -2.28 -23.10 12.96
N GLY A 162 -1.96 -24.29 12.47
CA GLY A 162 -0.92 -25.13 13.03
C GLY A 162 0.25 -25.32 12.06
N VAL A 163 1.47 -25.49 12.60
CA VAL A 163 2.59 -26.04 11.83
C VAL A 163 3.21 -27.23 12.56
N LEU A 164 3.22 -28.38 11.89
CA LEU A 164 3.85 -29.61 12.38
C LEU A 164 5.16 -29.89 11.63
N TYR A 165 6.15 -30.40 12.37
CA TYR A 165 7.21 -31.22 11.81
C TYR A 165 7.29 -32.55 12.57
N ARG A 166 7.14 -33.66 11.85
CA ARG A 166 7.39 -35.00 12.38
C ARG A 166 8.69 -35.55 11.79
N PRO A 167 9.72 -35.84 12.59
CA PRO A 167 10.91 -36.53 12.09
C PRO A 167 10.56 -37.90 11.45
N PRO A 168 11.27 -38.34 10.38
CA PRO A 168 10.93 -39.56 9.66
C PRO A 168 10.98 -40.83 10.53
N ASN A 169 11.93 -40.90 11.46
CA ASN A 169 12.15 -42.04 12.37
C ASN A 169 11.48 -41.84 13.75
N SER A 170 10.37 -41.10 13.82
CA SER A 170 9.65 -40.88 15.07
C SER A 170 8.99 -42.16 15.59
N ASN A 171 8.99 -42.33 16.91
CA ASN A 171 8.30 -43.43 17.60
C ASN A 171 6.77 -43.38 17.37
N SER A 172 6.08 -44.48 17.67
CA SER A 172 4.62 -44.60 17.51
C SER A 172 3.84 -43.62 18.39
N ASN A 173 4.36 -43.30 19.60
CA ASN A 173 3.75 -42.38 20.57
C ASN A 173 3.54 -40.96 20.02
N ILE A 174 4.25 -40.56 18.96
CA ILE A 174 4.08 -39.22 18.39
C ILE A 174 2.64 -38.96 17.90
N TRP A 175 1.92 -40.01 17.49
CA TRP A 175 0.53 -39.89 17.07
C TRP A 175 -0.45 -39.75 18.24
N ASP A 176 -0.09 -40.27 19.42
CA ASP A 176 -0.86 -40.07 20.64
C ASP A 176 -0.70 -38.62 21.12
N LEU A 177 0.53 -38.09 21.13
CA LEU A 177 0.81 -36.67 21.39
C LEU A 177 0.12 -35.74 20.37
N PHE A 178 0.11 -36.15 19.10
CA PHE A 178 -0.62 -35.44 18.05
C PHE A 178 -2.13 -35.43 18.33
N SER A 179 -2.72 -36.57 18.69
CA SER A 179 -4.14 -36.67 19.05
C SER A 179 -4.44 -35.73 20.21
N GLU A 180 -3.65 -35.77 21.30
CA GLU A 180 -3.85 -34.92 22.46
C GLU A 180 -3.84 -33.42 22.10
N SER A 181 -2.87 -32.98 21.30
CA SER A 181 -2.78 -31.56 20.90
C SER A 181 -3.94 -31.15 19.99
N VAL A 182 -4.36 -32.03 19.08
CA VAL A 182 -5.48 -31.79 18.17
C VAL A 182 -6.82 -31.80 18.91
N ASP A 183 -7.02 -32.70 19.87
CA ASP A 183 -8.24 -32.76 20.69
C ASP A 183 -8.43 -31.42 21.44
N LYS A 184 -7.37 -30.90 22.07
CA LYS A 184 -7.39 -29.55 22.69
C LYS A 184 -7.68 -28.43 21.67
N ALA A 185 -7.19 -28.55 20.44
CA ALA A 185 -7.47 -27.58 19.38
C ALA A 185 -8.93 -27.65 18.90
N LEU A 186 -9.52 -28.86 18.84
CA LEU A 186 -10.92 -29.08 18.49
C LEU A 186 -11.86 -28.54 19.57
N ASP A 187 -11.49 -28.66 20.85
CA ASP A 187 -12.25 -28.10 21.98
C ASP A 187 -12.40 -26.58 21.93
N CYS A 188 -11.52 -25.89 21.18
CA CYS A 188 -11.65 -24.44 20.94
C CYS A 188 -12.85 -24.09 20.05
N ASN A 189 -13.46 -25.08 19.38
CA ASN A 189 -14.58 -24.92 18.45
C ASN A 189 -14.31 -23.89 17.33
N LEU A 190 -13.07 -23.87 16.83
CA LEU A 190 -12.62 -23.00 15.74
C LEU A 190 -12.29 -23.83 14.48
N PRO A 191 -12.38 -23.23 13.28
CA PRO A 191 -11.81 -23.83 12.08
C PRO A 191 -10.29 -24.03 12.23
N ILE A 192 -9.79 -25.22 11.89
CA ILE A 192 -8.39 -25.62 12.00
C ILE A 192 -7.77 -25.74 10.61
N PHE A 193 -6.60 -25.15 10.41
CA PHE A 193 -5.75 -25.35 9.24
C PHE A 193 -4.34 -25.75 9.71
N LEU A 194 -4.10 -27.05 9.81
CA LEU A 194 -2.84 -27.62 10.26
C LEU A 194 -1.97 -27.99 9.05
N CYS A 195 -0.91 -27.24 8.82
CA CYS A 195 0.05 -27.54 7.76
C CYS A 195 1.32 -28.16 8.34
N GLY A 196 2.16 -28.78 7.52
CA GLY A 196 3.42 -29.30 8.04
C GLY A 196 4.04 -30.40 7.21
N ASP A 197 5.24 -30.80 7.58
CA ASP A 197 5.85 -32.03 7.08
C ASP A 197 5.57 -33.15 8.09
N PHE A 198 4.68 -34.05 7.71
CA PHE A 198 4.24 -35.17 8.53
C PHE A 198 5.18 -36.38 8.41
N ASN A 199 6.10 -36.37 7.44
CA ASN A 199 6.87 -37.55 7.02
C ASN A 199 6.01 -38.82 6.97
N CYS A 200 4.77 -38.68 6.50
CA CYS A 200 3.79 -39.74 6.36
C CYS A 200 3.18 -39.63 4.97
N ASP A 201 3.55 -40.54 4.07
CA ASP A 201 3.17 -40.45 2.67
C ASP A 201 1.69 -40.82 2.47
N MET A 202 0.87 -39.82 2.15
CA MET A 202 -0.57 -40.00 1.96
C MET A 202 -0.91 -40.82 0.71
N MET A 203 0.03 -40.95 -0.23
CA MET A 203 -0.12 -41.81 -1.41
C MET A 203 0.21 -43.28 -1.12
N SER A 204 0.92 -43.57 -0.03
CA SER A 204 1.29 -44.93 0.36
C SER A 204 0.15 -45.65 1.11
N ASN A 205 0.11 -46.98 1.02
CA ASN A 205 -0.75 -47.84 1.85
C ASN A 205 -0.25 -47.92 3.31
N SER A 206 1.03 -47.62 3.55
CA SER A 206 1.61 -47.65 4.91
C SER A 206 1.06 -46.55 5.83
N SER A 207 0.40 -45.52 5.29
CA SER A 207 -0.22 -44.43 6.06
C SER A 207 -1.65 -44.71 6.51
N ASN A 208 -2.17 -45.94 6.35
CA ASN A 208 -3.55 -46.28 6.70
C ASN A 208 -3.91 -46.04 8.18
N SER A 209 -2.97 -46.24 9.10
CA SER A 209 -3.18 -45.92 10.53
C SER A 209 -3.39 -44.42 10.74
N PHE A 210 -2.57 -43.59 10.10
CA PHE A 210 -2.70 -42.13 10.15
C PHE A 210 -3.99 -41.64 9.47
N LYS A 211 -4.37 -42.22 8.32
CA LYS A 211 -5.66 -41.94 7.66
C LYS A 211 -6.85 -42.24 8.58
N LYS A 212 -6.83 -43.37 9.30
CA LYS A 212 -7.86 -43.72 10.31
C LYS A 212 -7.85 -42.75 11.49
N LEU A 213 -6.67 -42.31 11.95
CA LEU A 213 -6.55 -41.30 13.00
C LEU A 213 -7.19 -39.97 12.60
N LEU A 214 -6.90 -39.47 11.40
CA LEU A 214 -7.53 -38.25 10.88
C LEU A 214 -9.05 -38.37 10.82
N ASN A 215 -9.57 -39.50 10.32
CA ASN A 215 -11.01 -39.74 10.31
C ASN A 215 -11.62 -39.75 11.72
N ARG A 216 -10.94 -40.34 12.72
CA ARG A 216 -11.39 -40.34 14.12
C ARG A 216 -11.45 -38.93 14.70
N LEU A 217 -10.53 -38.06 14.31
CA LEU A 217 -10.45 -36.67 14.75
C LEU A 217 -11.33 -35.73 13.89
N ASN A 218 -12.14 -36.26 12.97
CA ASN A 218 -12.92 -35.48 12.00
C ASN A 218 -12.06 -34.47 11.22
N LEU A 219 -10.86 -34.89 10.85
CA LEU A 219 -9.91 -34.11 10.09
C LEU A 219 -9.72 -34.71 8.69
N GLU A 220 -9.59 -33.85 7.70
CA GLU A 220 -9.35 -34.23 6.31
C GLU A 220 -8.05 -33.60 5.79
N ASN A 221 -7.22 -34.39 5.11
CA ASN A 221 -6.12 -33.89 4.31
C ASN A 221 -6.63 -33.34 2.97
N VAL A 222 -6.14 -32.17 2.57
CA VAL A 222 -6.54 -31.51 1.31
C VAL A 222 -5.45 -31.52 0.24
N VAL A 223 -4.30 -32.13 0.51
CA VAL A 223 -3.15 -32.23 -0.41
C VAL A 223 -3.02 -33.64 -0.97
N TRP A 224 -3.13 -33.81 -2.27
CA TRP A 224 -3.16 -35.14 -2.91
C TRP A 224 -2.15 -35.32 -4.05
N GLU A 225 -1.20 -34.38 -4.19
CA GLU A 225 -0.12 -34.46 -5.19
C GLU A 225 1.24 -34.56 -4.49
N SER A 226 2.27 -35.09 -5.18
CA SER A 226 3.63 -35.19 -4.64
C SER A 226 4.19 -33.81 -4.24
N THR A 227 4.67 -33.71 -3.00
CA THR A 227 5.23 -32.49 -2.41
C THR A 227 6.73 -32.56 -2.24
N ASN A 228 7.30 -33.73 -1.99
CA ASN A 228 8.74 -33.94 -1.85
C ASN A 228 9.30 -34.72 -3.04
N PHE A 229 10.34 -34.19 -3.69
CA PHE A 229 11.00 -34.78 -4.86
C PHE A 229 12.44 -35.21 -4.58
N THR A 230 12.71 -35.76 -3.37
CA THR A 230 13.96 -36.46 -3.09
C THR A 230 14.12 -37.67 -4.01
N THR A 231 13.01 -38.35 -4.32
CA THR A 231 12.90 -39.37 -5.37
C THR A 231 12.21 -38.79 -6.61
N GLN A 232 12.38 -39.41 -7.78
CA GLN A 232 11.75 -38.93 -9.03
C GLN A 232 10.23 -39.06 -9.02
N THR A 233 9.69 -40.12 -8.41
CA THR A 233 8.24 -40.35 -8.26
C THR A 233 7.60 -39.36 -7.27
N GLY A 234 8.41 -38.86 -6.34
CA GLY A 234 7.99 -37.97 -5.26
C GLY A 234 7.10 -38.65 -4.22
N THR A 235 6.88 -37.96 -3.11
CA THR A 235 6.00 -38.40 -2.01
C THR A 235 5.11 -37.23 -1.55
N CYS A 236 3.93 -37.53 -0.99
CA CYS A 236 3.00 -36.54 -0.47
C CYS A 236 3.07 -36.56 1.06
N ILE A 237 4.05 -35.83 1.60
CA ILE A 237 4.36 -35.79 3.04
C ILE A 237 4.18 -34.40 3.65
N ASP A 238 4.13 -33.35 2.82
CA ASP A 238 3.84 -31.99 3.23
C ASP A 238 2.32 -31.78 3.09
N LEU A 239 1.59 -31.76 4.20
CA LEU A 239 0.14 -31.83 4.21
C LEU A 239 -0.50 -30.53 4.68
N CYS A 240 -1.79 -30.39 4.37
CA CYS A 240 -2.69 -29.47 5.04
C CYS A 240 -3.92 -30.25 5.49
N VAL A 241 -4.17 -30.27 6.79
CA VAL A 241 -5.22 -31.02 7.45
C VAL A 241 -6.21 -30.04 8.10
N THR A 242 -7.51 -30.28 7.94
CA THR A 242 -8.55 -29.37 8.41
C THR A 242 -9.82 -30.09 8.86
N ASN A 243 -10.52 -29.53 9.84
CA ASN A 243 -11.89 -29.93 10.23
C ASN A 243 -12.96 -29.21 9.39
N ARG A 244 -12.57 -28.26 8.52
CA ARG A 244 -13.48 -27.39 7.76
C ARG A 244 -13.08 -27.29 6.30
N LYS A 245 -13.11 -28.43 5.60
CA LYS A 245 -12.82 -28.52 4.15
C LYS A 245 -13.67 -27.58 3.30
N ASN A 246 -14.91 -27.30 3.71
CA ASN A 246 -15.81 -26.37 3.03
C ASN A 246 -15.27 -24.92 2.97
N LEU A 247 -14.32 -24.55 3.84
CA LEU A 247 -13.68 -23.25 3.84
C LEU A 247 -12.47 -23.17 2.90
N ILE A 248 -11.99 -24.30 2.37
CA ILE A 248 -10.88 -24.35 1.42
C ILE A 248 -11.39 -23.94 0.03
N LYS A 249 -10.74 -22.94 -0.57
CA LYS A 249 -11.05 -22.46 -1.94
C LYS A 249 -10.14 -23.06 -2.99
N SER A 250 -8.85 -23.19 -2.70
CA SER A 250 -7.89 -23.82 -3.59
C SER A 250 -6.71 -24.38 -2.82
N VAL A 251 -6.12 -25.44 -3.37
CA VAL A 251 -4.86 -26.04 -2.90
C VAL A 251 -3.93 -26.14 -4.11
N THR A 252 -2.66 -25.80 -3.94
CA THR A 252 -1.68 -25.81 -5.04
C THR A 252 -0.30 -26.15 -4.49
N VAL A 253 0.35 -27.19 -5.04
CA VAL A 253 1.77 -27.46 -4.75
C VAL A 253 2.64 -26.72 -5.76
N LEU A 254 3.47 -25.82 -5.22
CA LEU A 254 4.33 -24.93 -6.00
C LEU A 254 5.62 -25.62 -6.45
N THR A 255 6.43 -24.94 -7.27
CA THR A 255 7.77 -25.43 -7.59
C THR A 255 8.68 -25.35 -6.35
N PRO A 256 9.49 -26.38 -6.05
CA PRO A 256 10.44 -26.32 -4.96
C PRO A 256 11.38 -25.11 -5.07
N ILE A 257 11.43 -24.31 -4.00
CA ILE A 257 12.18 -23.05 -3.98
C ILE A 257 13.65 -23.34 -3.76
N CYS A 258 13.97 -24.06 -2.69
CA CYS A 258 15.34 -24.20 -2.18
C CYS A 258 15.72 -25.61 -1.71
N SER A 259 14.77 -26.54 -1.60
CA SER A 259 14.97 -27.95 -1.22
C SER A 259 14.27 -28.86 -2.25
N SER A 260 14.16 -30.15 -1.95
CA SER A 260 13.31 -31.08 -2.69
C SER A 260 11.82 -30.91 -2.35
N HIS A 261 11.50 -30.22 -1.26
CA HIS A 261 10.13 -29.99 -0.81
C HIS A 261 9.51 -28.77 -1.51
N SER A 262 8.33 -29.02 -2.05
CA SER A 262 7.49 -28.05 -2.72
C SER A 262 6.63 -27.31 -1.70
N PRO A 263 6.52 -25.98 -1.79
CA PRO A 263 5.57 -25.25 -0.96
C PRO A 263 4.13 -25.68 -1.25
N VAL A 264 3.34 -25.89 -0.20
CA VAL A 264 1.91 -26.19 -0.28
C VAL A 264 1.13 -24.91 0.00
N SER A 265 0.47 -24.37 -1.02
CA SER A 265 -0.38 -23.19 -0.93
C SER A 265 -1.83 -23.59 -0.71
N VAL A 266 -2.48 -22.98 0.26
CA VAL A 266 -3.91 -23.16 0.58
C VAL A 266 -4.60 -21.81 0.67
N GLU A 267 -5.63 -21.61 -0.14
CA GLU A 267 -6.51 -20.44 -0.07
C GLU A 267 -7.76 -20.77 0.74
N ILE A 268 -8.05 -19.97 1.76
CA ILE A 268 -9.16 -20.19 2.69
C ILE A 268 -10.20 -19.06 2.62
N SER A 269 -11.45 -19.37 2.92
CA SER A 269 -12.61 -18.47 2.79
C SER A 269 -12.68 -17.36 3.83
N PHE A 270 -11.54 -16.92 4.39
CA PHE A 270 -11.43 -15.78 5.28
C PHE A 270 -10.95 -14.56 4.52
N LYS A 271 -11.50 -13.38 4.80
CA LYS A 271 -11.13 -12.15 4.09
C LYS A 271 -9.92 -11.46 4.72
N THR A 272 -9.05 -10.93 3.87
CA THR A 272 -7.92 -10.08 4.26
C THR A 272 -7.68 -8.98 3.22
N PHE A 273 -6.96 -7.93 3.60
CA PHE A 273 -6.65 -6.83 2.69
C PHE A 273 -5.61 -7.25 1.66
N LYS A 274 -5.86 -6.87 0.40
CA LYS A 274 -4.92 -7.14 -0.69
C LYS A 274 -3.91 -6.01 -0.83
N GLN A 275 -2.64 -6.29 -0.58
CA GLN A 275 -1.55 -5.37 -0.95
C GLN A 275 -1.18 -5.62 -2.42
N HIS A 276 -1.43 -4.65 -3.29
CA HIS A 276 -1.18 -4.80 -4.72
C HIS A 276 0.21 -4.30 -5.12
N SER A 277 0.88 -5.06 -5.99
CA SER A 277 1.85 -4.44 -6.90
C SER A 277 1.09 -3.56 -7.89
N PHE A 278 1.59 -2.36 -8.14
CA PHE A 278 0.96 -1.42 -9.06
C PHE A 278 1.92 -1.03 -10.16
N LYS A 279 1.37 -0.69 -11.32
CA LYS A 279 2.13 -0.16 -12.44
C LYS A 279 2.20 1.36 -12.27
N ARG A 280 3.39 1.92 -12.43
CA ARG A 280 3.60 3.37 -12.45
C ARG A 280 4.38 3.72 -13.70
N GLN A 281 3.94 4.75 -14.42
CA GLN A 281 4.75 5.36 -15.47
C GLN A 281 5.80 6.28 -14.85
N ILE A 282 7.03 6.17 -15.32
CA ILE A 282 8.14 7.03 -14.95
C ILE A 282 8.84 7.53 -16.21
N ARG A 283 9.40 8.74 -16.17
CA ARG A 283 10.27 9.23 -17.25
C ARG A 283 11.58 8.45 -17.28
N ASP A 284 12.00 8.03 -18.48
CA ASP A 284 13.26 7.35 -18.70
C ASP A 284 14.37 8.34 -19.08
N PHE A 285 14.85 9.08 -18.08
CA PHE A 285 15.89 10.09 -18.24
C PHE A 285 17.21 9.58 -18.84
N LYS A 286 17.42 8.26 -18.94
CA LYS A 286 18.58 7.64 -19.60
C LYS A 286 18.47 7.63 -21.13
N ARG A 287 17.24 7.65 -21.66
CA ARG A 287 16.93 7.65 -23.09
C ARG A 287 16.38 9.00 -23.55
N ALA A 288 16.57 10.04 -22.73
CA ALA A 288 16.13 11.38 -23.03
C ALA A 288 17.04 12.03 -24.07
N ASP A 289 16.45 12.65 -25.07
CA ASP A 289 17.14 13.52 -26.02
C ASP A 289 17.09 14.97 -25.50
N TYR A 290 18.06 15.31 -24.64
CA TYR A 290 18.11 16.65 -24.04
C TYR A 290 18.49 17.74 -25.05
N GLU A 291 19.22 17.39 -26.12
CA GLU A 291 19.64 18.36 -27.12
C GLU A 291 18.46 18.73 -28.02
N GLY A 292 17.72 17.74 -28.53
CA GLY A 292 16.48 17.98 -29.26
C GLY A 292 15.44 18.74 -28.42
N LEU A 293 15.33 18.43 -27.12
CA LEU A 293 14.47 19.17 -26.20
C LEU A 293 14.85 20.65 -26.11
N LYS A 294 16.14 20.95 -25.95
CA LYS A 294 16.65 22.33 -25.82
C LYS A 294 16.45 23.12 -27.11
N ASN A 295 16.75 22.51 -28.25
CA ASN A 295 16.55 23.13 -29.56
C ASN A 295 15.07 23.46 -29.80
N GLN A 296 14.16 22.52 -29.54
CA GLN A 296 12.73 22.76 -29.70
C GLN A 296 12.22 23.90 -28.81
N LEU A 297 12.65 23.98 -27.54
CA LEU A 297 12.25 25.06 -26.63
C LEU A 297 12.81 26.43 -27.06
N ASN A 298 14.00 26.45 -27.65
CA ASN A 298 14.62 27.65 -28.19
C ASN A 298 13.89 28.17 -29.45
N ASP A 299 13.46 27.24 -30.31
CA ASP A 299 12.78 27.55 -31.58
C ASP A 299 11.28 27.82 -31.40
N THR A 300 10.74 27.60 -30.19
CA THR A 300 9.33 27.85 -29.89
C THR A 300 9.09 29.35 -29.79
N ASP A 301 8.18 29.85 -30.63
CA ASP A 301 7.64 31.20 -30.47
C ASP A 301 6.65 31.23 -29.29
N TRP A 302 7.18 31.55 -28.11
CA TRP A 302 6.38 31.63 -26.89
C TRP A 302 5.32 32.72 -26.94
N ASP A 303 5.54 33.79 -27.70
CA ASP A 303 4.58 34.90 -27.77
C ASP A 303 3.33 34.50 -28.54
N ASP A 304 3.48 33.80 -29.66
CA ASP A 304 2.37 33.28 -30.46
C ASP A 304 1.66 32.08 -29.80
N VAL A 305 2.42 31.15 -29.23
CA VAL A 305 1.83 29.88 -28.73
C VAL A 305 1.31 30.00 -27.30
N VAL A 306 1.96 30.79 -26.44
CA VAL A 306 1.65 30.87 -25.01
C VAL A 306 1.02 32.20 -24.61
N PHE A 307 1.56 33.33 -25.09
CA PHE A 307 1.11 34.67 -24.71
C PHE A 307 0.06 35.27 -25.67
N ASN A 308 -0.80 34.42 -26.24
CA ASN A 308 -1.87 34.78 -27.18
C ASN A 308 -3.23 35.09 -26.54
N SER A 309 -3.31 35.12 -25.21
CA SER A 309 -4.51 35.46 -24.45
C SER A 309 -4.23 36.54 -23.42
N ASN A 310 -5.24 37.35 -23.10
CA ASN A 310 -5.19 38.31 -22.00
C ASN A 310 -5.55 37.69 -20.63
N ASN A 311 -6.06 36.45 -20.62
CA ASN A 311 -6.39 35.72 -19.40
C ASN A 311 -5.18 34.92 -18.92
N ILE A 312 -4.70 35.23 -17.71
CA ILE A 312 -3.52 34.58 -17.13
C ILE A 312 -3.68 33.06 -16.98
N ASN A 313 -4.90 32.57 -16.73
CA ASN A 313 -5.15 31.13 -16.59
C ASN A 313 -4.97 30.42 -17.94
N ASP A 314 -5.44 31.02 -19.03
CA ASP A 314 -5.26 30.47 -20.37
C ASP A 314 -3.78 30.47 -20.76
N VAL A 315 -3.08 31.58 -20.49
CA VAL A 315 -1.62 31.69 -20.74
C VAL A 315 -0.86 30.63 -19.95
N TYR A 316 -1.17 30.41 -18.68
CA TYR A 316 -0.56 29.36 -17.87
C TYR A 316 -0.83 27.96 -18.45
N MET A 317 -2.08 27.67 -18.81
CA MET A 317 -2.45 26.38 -19.39
C MET A 317 -1.79 26.14 -20.74
N ASN A 318 -1.65 27.18 -21.57
CA ASN A 318 -0.91 27.11 -22.83
C ASN A 318 0.57 26.82 -22.58
N PHE A 319 1.19 27.48 -21.60
CA PHE A 319 2.57 27.19 -21.20
C PHE A 319 2.74 25.72 -20.79
N VAL A 320 1.89 25.23 -19.87
CA VAL A 320 1.97 23.85 -19.37
C VAL A 320 1.80 22.86 -20.51
N ARG A 321 0.79 23.03 -21.39
CA ARG A 321 0.55 22.13 -22.53
C ARG A 321 1.70 22.11 -23.53
N THR A 322 2.22 23.28 -23.91
CA THR A 322 3.36 23.40 -24.84
C THR A 322 4.62 22.81 -24.24
N PHE A 323 4.88 23.06 -22.95
CA PHE A 323 6.03 22.52 -22.25
C PHE A 323 5.93 21.00 -22.11
N GLU A 324 4.80 20.48 -21.63
CA GLU A 324 4.60 19.04 -21.44
C GLU A 324 4.65 18.26 -22.75
N SER A 325 4.02 18.76 -23.82
CA SER A 325 4.05 18.12 -25.14
C SER A 325 5.47 18.02 -25.69
N THR A 326 6.24 19.10 -25.57
CA THR A 326 7.65 19.16 -25.95
C THR A 326 8.47 18.16 -25.12
N VAL A 327 8.31 18.17 -23.79
CA VAL A 327 9.01 17.23 -22.91
C VAL A 327 8.64 15.77 -23.20
N ASN A 328 7.37 15.45 -23.50
CA ASN A 328 6.90 14.10 -23.82
C ASN A 328 7.47 13.57 -25.14
N ARG A 329 7.73 14.46 -26.11
CA ARG A 329 8.35 14.09 -27.38
C ARG A 329 9.80 13.65 -27.23
N TYR A 330 10.57 14.31 -26.35
CA TYR A 330 12.01 14.08 -26.21
C TYR A 330 12.42 13.24 -24.99
N ILE A 331 11.54 13.10 -24.00
CA ILE A 331 11.79 12.29 -22.79
C ILE A 331 10.77 11.15 -22.71
N PRO A 332 11.12 9.94 -23.17
CA PRO A 332 10.19 8.83 -23.20
C PRO A 332 9.80 8.39 -21.79
N THR A 333 8.60 7.84 -21.65
CA THR A 333 8.13 7.19 -20.42
C THR A 333 8.29 5.68 -20.49
N LYS A 334 8.49 5.04 -19.34
CA LYS A 334 8.40 3.59 -19.20
C LYS A 334 7.51 3.21 -18.04
N THR A 335 6.81 2.10 -18.20
CA THR A 335 5.99 1.52 -17.14
C THR A 335 6.84 0.59 -16.29
N ILE A 336 6.89 0.87 -14.99
CA ILE A 336 7.50 -0.01 -14.00
C ILE A 336 6.43 -0.66 -13.13
N THR A 337 6.68 -1.87 -12.66
CA THR A 337 5.87 -2.50 -11.61
C THR A 337 6.52 -2.23 -10.26
N VAL A 338 5.85 -1.44 -9.43
CA VAL A 338 6.24 -1.21 -8.04
C VAL A 338 5.72 -2.36 -7.19
N ARG A 339 6.62 -2.98 -6.43
CA ARG A 339 6.34 -4.08 -5.51
C ARG A 339 6.73 -3.64 -4.10
N PRO A 340 5.77 -3.32 -3.23
CA PRO A 340 6.06 -2.70 -1.93
C PRO A 340 7.03 -3.50 -1.03
N ASN A 341 6.96 -4.83 -1.07
CA ASN A 341 7.74 -5.72 -0.18
C ASN A 341 9.02 -6.27 -0.83
N ASP A 342 9.35 -5.80 -2.04
CA ASP A 342 10.49 -6.28 -2.82
C ASP A 342 11.80 -5.87 -2.16
N LYS A 343 12.78 -6.78 -2.14
CA LYS A 343 14.09 -6.47 -1.55
C LYS A 343 14.89 -5.59 -2.54
N PRO A 344 15.69 -4.62 -2.06
CA PRO A 344 16.41 -3.68 -2.93
C PRO A 344 17.36 -4.31 -3.95
N PHE A 345 17.87 -5.53 -3.68
CA PHE A 345 18.77 -6.27 -4.55
C PHE A 345 18.05 -7.18 -5.56
N MET A 346 16.73 -7.34 -5.48
CA MET A 346 15.98 -8.18 -6.42
C MET A 346 15.84 -7.49 -7.79
N ASN A 347 16.24 -8.21 -8.84
CA ASN A 347 16.31 -7.67 -10.19
C ASN A 347 15.62 -8.58 -11.22
N ASN A 348 15.49 -8.08 -12.46
CA ASN A 348 14.78 -8.80 -13.52
C ASN A 348 15.49 -10.09 -13.96
N LEU A 349 16.82 -10.16 -13.86
CA LEU A 349 17.59 -11.36 -14.17
C LEU A 349 17.18 -12.51 -13.26
N ILE A 350 17.16 -12.28 -11.94
CA ILE A 350 16.75 -13.28 -10.95
C ILE A 350 15.30 -13.72 -11.21
N ARG A 351 14.38 -12.78 -11.43
CA ARG A 351 12.97 -13.10 -11.71
C ARG A 351 12.80 -13.93 -12.99
N ASN A 352 13.56 -13.65 -14.04
CA ASN A 352 13.54 -14.43 -15.27
C ASN A 352 14.06 -15.85 -15.05
N LYS A 353 15.13 -16.02 -14.26
CA LYS A 353 15.65 -17.34 -13.88
C LYS A 353 14.65 -18.13 -13.03
N ILE A 354 13.96 -17.49 -12.07
CA ILE A 354 12.87 -18.13 -11.30
C ILE A 354 11.74 -18.63 -12.23
N ARG A 355 11.30 -17.83 -13.20
CA ARG A 355 10.30 -18.29 -14.18
C ARG A 355 10.81 -19.45 -15.02
N HIS A 356 12.09 -19.43 -15.40
CA HIS A 356 12.72 -20.53 -16.13
C HIS A 356 12.75 -21.81 -15.29
N ARG A 357 13.17 -21.73 -14.01
CA ARG A 357 13.13 -22.84 -13.05
C ARG A 357 11.74 -23.47 -12.98
N ASN A 358 10.70 -22.66 -12.83
CA ASN A 358 9.31 -23.14 -12.70
C ASN A 358 8.85 -23.89 -13.97
N ARG A 359 9.19 -23.39 -15.16
CA ARG A 359 8.89 -24.09 -16.43
C ARG A 359 9.61 -25.43 -16.54
N ILE A 360 10.90 -25.48 -16.17
CA ILE A 360 11.68 -26.72 -16.23
C ILE A 360 11.17 -27.74 -15.20
N HIS A 361 10.79 -27.30 -13.99
CA HIS A 361 10.18 -28.18 -12.99
C HIS A 361 8.85 -28.77 -13.49
N HIS A 362 7.98 -27.95 -14.07
CA HIS A 362 6.73 -28.44 -14.65
C HIS A 362 6.99 -29.49 -15.74
N LYS A 363 7.95 -29.21 -16.64
CA LYS A 363 8.40 -30.18 -17.66
C LYS A 363 8.93 -31.47 -17.03
N ALA A 364 9.74 -31.37 -15.97
CA ALA A 364 10.31 -32.53 -15.27
C ALA A 364 9.23 -33.42 -14.63
N LYS A 365 8.20 -32.82 -14.00
CA LYS A 365 7.02 -33.57 -13.50
C LYS A 365 6.29 -34.31 -14.62
N THR A 366 6.09 -33.66 -15.77
CA THR A 366 5.30 -34.25 -16.87
C THR A 366 6.03 -35.33 -17.66
N SER A 367 7.35 -35.19 -17.86
CA SER A 367 8.10 -36.07 -18.77
C SER A 367 8.80 -37.23 -18.07
N ASN A 368 8.84 -37.23 -16.73
CA ASN A 368 9.60 -38.16 -15.89
C ASN A 368 11.06 -38.40 -16.37
N ASN A 369 11.70 -37.37 -16.92
CA ASN A 369 13.05 -37.49 -17.50
C ASN A 369 14.11 -37.03 -16.46
N PRO A 370 15.10 -37.89 -16.10
CA PRO A 370 16.15 -37.54 -15.15
C PRO A 370 16.96 -36.28 -15.52
N ASP A 371 17.16 -36.00 -16.81
CA ASP A 371 17.89 -34.82 -17.28
C ASP A 371 17.13 -33.53 -17.02
N HIS A 372 15.80 -33.55 -17.13
CA HIS A 372 14.97 -32.40 -16.77
C HIS A 372 15.04 -32.12 -15.27
N TRP A 373 15.07 -33.17 -14.42
CA TRP A 373 15.28 -33.04 -12.98
C TRP A 373 16.68 -32.55 -12.62
N LYS A 374 17.72 -32.99 -13.35
CA LYS A 374 19.09 -32.49 -13.20
C LYS A 374 19.16 -31.00 -13.54
N LYS A 375 18.65 -30.61 -14.71
CA LYS A 375 18.59 -29.21 -15.16
C LYS A 375 17.79 -28.32 -14.21
N PHE A 376 16.67 -28.81 -13.68
CA PHE A 376 15.92 -28.10 -12.64
C PHE A 376 16.78 -27.80 -11.40
N ARG A 377 17.49 -28.81 -10.89
CA ARG A 377 18.36 -28.66 -9.70
C ARG A 377 19.51 -27.69 -9.96
N GLU A 378 20.12 -27.74 -11.14
CA GLU A 378 21.16 -26.79 -11.56
C GLU A 378 20.65 -25.34 -11.55
N ILE A 379 19.51 -25.07 -12.21
CA ILE A 379 18.93 -23.72 -12.26
C ILE A 379 18.51 -23.25 -10.86
N ARG A 380 17.93 -24.14 -10.05
CA ARG A 380 17.54 -23.83 -8.66
C ARG A 380 18.76 -23.37 -7.84
N ASN A 381 19.88 -24.08 -7.93
CA ASN A 381 21.12 -23.73 -7.23
C ASN A 381 21.75 -22.45 -7.80
N GLU A 382 21.69 -22.24 -9.11
CA GLU A 382 22.14 -21.00 -9.77
C GLU A 382 21.40 -19.77 -9.22
N ILE A 383 20.07 -19.87 -9.05
CA ILE A 383 19.27 -18.77 -8.49
C ILE A 383 19.73 -18.42 -7.06
N ILE A 384 20.03 -19.42 -6.23
CA ILE A 384 20.54 -19.20 -4.87
C ILE A 384 21.85 -18.39 -4.92
N SER A 385 22.76 -18.77 -5.82
CA SER A 385 24.03 -18.04 -6.02
C SER A 385 23.79 -16.60 -6.51
N LEU A 386 22.89 -16.41 -7.49
CA LEU A 386 22.56 -15.09 -8.03
C LEU A 386 21.95 -14.16 -6.97
N VAL A 387 21.07 -14.66 -6.10
CA VAL A 387 20.47 -13.88 -5.02
C VAL A 387 21.55 -13.47 -3.99
N ARG A 388 22.44 -14.39 -3.61
CA ARG A 388 23.56 -14.09 -2.70
C ARG A 388 24.48 -13.03 -3.28
N LYS A 389 24.88 -13.17 -4.55
CA LYS A 389 25.71 -12.19 -5.25
C LYS A 389 25.03 -10.82 -5.31
N ALA A 390 23.76 -10.75 -5.72
CA ALA A 390 23.03 -9.48 -5.80
C ALA A 390 22.90 -8.79 -4.43
N LYS A 391 22.73 -9.56 -3.36
CA LYS A 391 22.72 -9.04 -1.98
C LYS A 391 24.08 -8.47 -1.59
N GLU A 392 25.16 -9.16 -1.94
CA GLU A 392 26.53 -8.70 -1.67
C GLU A 392 26.85 -7.43 -2.46
N ASP A 393 26.56 -7.40 -3.77
CA ASP A 393 26.74 -6.23 -4.62
C ASP A 393 25.97 -5.01 -4.06
N TYR A 394 24.77 -5.23 -3.53
CA TYR A 394 23.99 -4.18 -2.88
C TYR A 394 24.64 -3.68 -1.59
N LYS A 395 25.16 -4.58 -0.73
CA LYS A 395 25.90 -4.19 0.47
C LYS A 395 27.15 -3.40 0.11
N CYS A 396 27.96 -3.88 -0.84
CA CYS A 396 29.14 -3.18 -1.34
C CYS A 396 28.80 -1.77 -1.83
N LYS A 397 27.68 -1.61 -2.55
CA LYS A 397 27.18 -0.31 -2.98
C LYS A 397 26.76 0.60 -1.82
N LEU A 398 26.14 0.08 -0.76
CA LEU A 398 25.81 0.89 0.42
C LEU A 398 27.07 1.31 1.17
N THR A 399 28.02 0.39 1.35
CA THR A 399 29.30 0.65 2.01
C THR A 399 30.09 1.73 1.26
N SER A 400 30.19 1.64 -0.07
CA SER A 400 30.88 2.66 -0.87
C SER A 400 30.22 4.04 -0.75
N GLN A 401 28.89 4.10 -0.66
CA GLN A 401 28.16 5.35 -0.41
C GLN A 401 28.37 5.91 0.99
N LEU A 402 28.57 5.07 2.01
CA LEU A 402 28.82 5.52 3.37
C LEU A 402 30.24 6.07 3.58
N ILE A 403 31.20 5.60 2.78
CA ILE A 403 32.61 6.03 2.82
C ILE A 403 32.84 7.28 1.96
N ASP A 404 31.96 7.55 0.99
CA ASP A 404 32.02 8.75 0.15
C ASP A 404 31.92 10.03 1.00
N LYS A 405 32.98 10.83 1.03
CA LYS A 405 33.05 12.08 1.80
C LYS A 405 32.13 13.18 1.26
N ASN A 406 31.69 13.08 0.01
CA ASN A 406 30.85 14.08 -0.66
C ASN A 406 29.35 13.77 -0.58
N ILE A 407 28.97 12.70 0.12
CA ILE A 407 27.57 12.31 0.26
C ILE A 407 26.78 13.36 1.07
N PRO A 408 25.59 13.78 0.59
CA PRO A 408 24.75 14.70 1.37
C PRO A 408 24.39 14.11 2.75
N PRO A 409 24.47 14.89 3.86
CA PRO A 409 24.26 14.37 5.22
C PRO A 409 22.94 13.61 5.40
N GLY A 410 21.85 14.11 4.82
CA GLY A 410 20.55 13.42 4.89
C GLY A 410 20.53 12.07 4.18
N LYS A 411 21.26 11.93 3.06
CA LYS A 411 21.39 10.65 2.35
C LYS A 411 22.26 9.68 3.15
N TRP A 412 23.36 10.17 3.72
CA TRP A 412 24.22 9.37 4.60
C TRP A 412 23.43 8.82 5.78
N TRP A 413 22.74 9.69 6.53
CA TRP A 413 21.94 9.28 7.68
C TRP A 413 20.83 8.30 7.30
N ARG A 414 20.22 8.45 6.12
CA ARG A 414 19.23 7.49 5.63
C ARG A 414 19.84 6.11 5.38
N ILE A 415 21.02 6.05 4.76
CA ILE A 415 21.72 4.77 4.53
C ILE A 415 22.19 4.19 5.86
N ALA A 416 22.86 4.96 6.70
CA ALA A 416 23.34 4.54 8.01
C ALA A 416 22.19 3.98 8.84
N LYS A 417 21.04 4.66 8.90
CA LYS A 417 19.82 4.18 9.56
C LYS A 417 19.28 2.89 8.96
N SER A 418 19.28 2.75 7.63
CA SER A 418 18.80 1.54 6.96
C SER A 418 19.68 0.31 7.21
N VAL A 419 20.97 0.51 7.49
CA VAL A 419 21.95 -0.56 7.73
C VAL A 419 22.06 -0.89 9.23
N SER A 420 21.95 0.13 10.09
CA SER A 420 22.30 0.02 11.51
C SER A 420 21.16 -0.46 12.42
N ASN A 421 19.99 -0.79 11.87
CA ASN A 421 18.77 -1.15 12.65
C ASN A 421 18.37 -0.12 13.74
N PHE A 422 19.07 1.02 13.89
CA PHE A 422 18.80 2.07 14.90
C PHE A 422 17.53 2.86 14.62
N THR A 423 16.92 2.69 13.45
CA THR A 423 15.51 3.04 13.31
C THR A 423 14.74 2.05 14.17
N LYS A 424 14.26 2.52 15.34
CA LYS A 424 12.95 2.10 15.84
C LYS A 424 12.07 2.04 14.60
N ASN A 425 11.75 0.82 14.16
CA ASN A 425 10.88 0.67 13.00
C ASN A 425 9.69 1.56 13.34
N ARG A 426 9.22 2.36 12.38
CA ARG A 426 7.86 2.88 12.47
C ARG A 426 6.97 1.64 12.31
N ASP A 427 6.95 0.80 13.33
CA ASP A 427 6.04 -0.31 13.44
C ASP A 427 4.67 0.36 13.28
N SER A 428 3.83 -0.25 12.45
CA SER A 428 2.46 0.23 12.35
C SER A 428 1.92 0.39 13.77
N PRO A 429 1.09 1.42 14.05
CA PRO A 429 0.48 1.57 15.35
C PRO A 429 -0.04 0.21 15.81
N PRO A 430 0.08 -0.14 17.10
CA PRO A 430 -0.47 -1.38 17.59
C PRO A 430 -1.94 -1.51 17.17
N PHE A 431 -2.47 -2.73 17.18
CA PHE A 431 -3.91 -2.89 17.02
C PHE A 431 -4.63 -2.05 18.07
N LEU A 432 -5.73 -1.40 17.68
CA LEU A 432 -6.56 -0.66 18.62
C LEU A 432 -7.70 -1.58 19.03
N GLU A 433 -7.97 -1.64 20.32
CA GLU A 433 -9.16 -2.30 20.84
C GLU A 433 -10.13 -1.22 21.30
N HIS A 434 -11.36 -1.30 20.81
CA HIS A 434 -12.45 -0.43 21.24
C HIS A 434 -13.74 -1.25 21.17
N ASP A 435 -14.51 -1.25 22.26
CA ASP A 435 -15.76 -2.02 22.43
C ASP A 435 -15.63 -3.52 22.07
N GLY A 436 -14.51 -4.15 22.46
CA GLY A 436 -14.24 -5.58 22.20
C GLY A 436 -13.94 -5.92 20.73
N GLN A 437 -13.86 -4.93 19.85
CA GLN A 437 -13.43 -5.07 18.46
C GLN A 437 -11.97 -4.68 18.30
N ILE A 438 -11.25 -5.41 17.44
CA ILE A 438 -9.84 -5.17 17.15
C ILE A 438 -9.70 -4.51 15.78
N PHE A 439 -9.22 -3.27 15.76
CA PHE A 439 -8.96 -2.49 14.56
C PHE A 439 -7.51 -2.64 14.13
N ILE A 440 -7.31 -3.21 12.94
CA ILE A 440 -5.99 -3.59 12.43
C ILE A 440 -5.55 -2.67 11.29
N HIS A 441 -6.47 -2.34 10.38
CA HIS A 441 -6.19 -1.57 9.18
C HIS A 441 -5.91 -0.10 9.51
N PRO A 442 -4.94 0.56 8.85
CA PRO A 442 -4.64 1.98 9.10
C PRO A 442 -5.84 2.91 8.93
N LEU A 443 -6.75 2.61 7.98
CA LEU A 443 -7.96 3.41 7.77
C LEU A 443 -8.89 3.32 8.97
N ASP A 444 -9.27 2.11 9.38
CA ASP A 444 -10.17 1.88 10.51
C ASP A 444 -9.57 2.46 11.80
N LYS A 445 -8.25 2.34 11.98
CA LYS A 445 -7.52 2.98 13.09
C LYS A 445 -7.60 4.50 13.02
N SER A 446 -7.45 5.09 11.85
CA SER A 446 -7.55 6.55 11.69
C SER A 446 -8.97 7.05 11.92
N GLU A 447 -9.98 6.30 11.47
CA GLU A 447 -11.39 6.63 11.67
C GLU A 447 -11.77 6.56 13.15
N ILE A 448 -11.40 5.49 13.86
CA ILE A 448 -11.73 5.36 15.29
C ILE A 448 -11.02 6.41 16.14
N LEU A 449 -9.75 6.72 15.83
CA LEU A 449 -9.02 7.79 16.50
C LEU A 449 -9.64 9.16 16.19
N ASN A 450 -10.01 9.41 14.93
CA ASN A 450 -10.65 10.65 14.53
C ASN A 450 -11.98 10.84 15.26
N ASN A 451 -12.84 9.82 15.30
CA ASN A 451 -14.11 9.88 16.02
C ASN A 451 -13.87 10.17 17.51
N HIS A 452 -12.97 9.41 18.14
CA HIS A 452 -12.63 9.61 19.56
C HIS A 452 -12.15 11.04 19.86
N PHE A 453 -11.22 11.58 19.06
CA PHE A 453 -10.70 12.93 19.29
C PHE A 453 -11.67 14.04 18.87
N ALA A 454 -12.50 13.81 17.85
CA ALA A 454 -13.57 14.74 17.47
C ALA A 454 -14.60 14.87 18.59
N ASP A 455 -14.96 13.75 19.24
CA ASP A 455 -15.88 13.74 20.37
C ASP A 455 -15.33 14.53 21.57
N ILE A 456 -14.02 14.43 21.84
CA ILE A 456 -13.32 15.15 22.92
C ILE A 456 -13.11 16.64 22.58
N ALA A 457 -12.98 16.98 21.30
CA ALA A 457 -12.68 18.35 20.85
C ALA A 457 -13.88 19.31 20.88
N ASN A 458 -15.03 18.89 21.44
CA ASN A 458 -16.14 19.78 21.75
C ASN A 458 -15.76 20.69 22.93
N ILE A 459 -14.99 21.74 22.66
CA ILE A 459 -14.73 22.83 23.61
C ILE A 459 -15.83 23.87 23.40
N ASP A 460 -16.75 23.99 24.37
CA ASP A 460 -17.86 24.95 24.37
C ASP A 460 -17.41 26.42 24.60
N ILE A 461 -16.11 26.66 24.77
CA ILE A 461 -15.55 27.96 25.16
C ILE A 461 -14.58 28.42 24.08
N GLU A 462 -15.03 29.33 23.20
CA GLU A 462 -14.15 30.07 22.30
C GLU A 462 -13.20 30.96 23.12
N PRO A 463 -11.87 30.87 22.93
CA PRO A 463 -10.96 31.84 23.53
C PRO A 463 -11.15 33.21 22.86
N GLU A 464 -11.26 34.27 23.67
CA GLU A 464 -11.31 35.65 23.18
C GLU A 464 -10.04 35.98 22.40
N ILE A 465 -10.21 36.31 21.12
CA ILE A 465 -9.12 36.78 20.25
C ILE A 465 -8.97 38.30 20.49
N PRO A 466 -7.76 38.82 20.75
CA PRO A 466 -7.55 40.26 20.86
C PRO A 466 -7.89 41.00 19.56
N ASP A 467 -8.61 42.11 19.66
CA ASP A 467 -8.90 43.03 18.55
C ASP A 467 -7.61 43.70 18.04
N ASN A 468 -6.92 43.05 17.09
CA ASN A 468 -5.83 43.69 16.35
C ASN A 468 -6.40 44.56 15.22
N ASN A 469 -6.71 45.82 15.56
CA ASN A 469 -7.32 46.81 14.67
C ASN A 469 -6.36 47.54 13.72
N GLU A 470 -5.06 47.20 13.68
CA GLU A 470 -4.11 47.87 12.78
C GLU A 470 -3.47 46.89 11.77
N PRO A 471 -3.75 47.03 10.46
CA PRO A 471 -3.00 46.32 9.44
C PRO A 471 -1.53 46.82 9.43
N PRO A 472 -0.54 45.92 9.23
CA PRO A 472 0.87 46.30 9.27
C PRO A 472 1.21 47.34 8.18
N PRO A 473 2.11 48.30 8.46
CA PRO A 473 2.32 49.51 7.65
C PRO A 473 3.07 49.33 6.32
N CYS A 474 3.27 48.10 5.82
CA CYS A 474 4.09 47.86 4.63
C CYS A 474 3.25 47.57 3.38
N HIS A 475 3.14 48.57 2.50
CA HIS A 475 2.62 48.38 1.14
C HIS A 475 3.76 48.16 0.14
N LEU A 476 3.83 46.97 -0.45
CA LEU A 476 4.77 46.64 -1.52
C LEU A 476 4.27 47.25 -2.85
N ASN A 477 4.73 48.46 -3.18
CA ASN A 477 4.12 49.27 -4.24
C ASN A 477 4.50 48.84 -5.68
N LYS A 478 5.61 48.10 -5.86
CA LYS A 478 6.02 47.57 -7.17
C LYS A 478 6.94 46.35 -7.01
N PHE A 479 6.47 45.20 -7.45
CA PHE A 479 7.23 43.94 -7.47
C PHE A 479 7.40 43.52 -8.93
N VAL A 480 8.64 43.52 -9.44
CA VAL A 480 8.98 43.11 -10.81
C VAL A 480 9.99 41.99 -10.70
N ILE A 481 9.70 40.86 -11.34
CA ILE A 481 10.59 39.71 -11.38
C ILE A 481 11.45 39.79 -12.63
N THR A 482 12.76 39.62 -12.49
CA THR A 482 13.73 39.64 -13.59
C THR A 482 14.02 38.23 -14.11
N GLU A 483 14.49 38.15 -15.36
CA GLU A 483 14.88 36.86 -15.96
C GLU A 483 16.03 36.20 -15.21
N LYS A 484 16.99 37.00 -14.74
CA LYS A 484 18.12 36.51 -13.95
C LYS A 484 17.65 35.84 -12.65
N GLU A 485 16.71 36.46 -11.93
CA GLU A 485 16.15 35.86 -10.72
C GLU A 485 15.47 34.51 -11.01
N ILE A 486 14.70 34.41 -12.10
CA ILE A 486 14.08 33.14 -12.49
C ILE A 486 15.12 32.09 -12.87
N LEU A 487 16.13 32.46 -13.66
CA LEU A 487 17.21 31.55 -14.02
C LEU A 487 17.94 31.02 -12.78
N ASP A 488 18.28 31.91 -11.84
CA ASP A 488 18.95 31.55 -10.58
C ASP A 488 18.08 30.60 -9.75
N GLN A 489 16.78 30.89 -9.62
CA GLN A 489 15.83 30.01 -8.92
C GLN A 489 15.72 28.62 -9.58
N LEU A 490 15.65 28.56 -10.91
CA LEU A 490 15.61 27.29 -11.65
C LEU A 490 16.91 26.49 -11.48
N LYS A 491 18.07 27.15 -11.46
CA LYS A 491 19.37 26.50 -11.30
C LYS A 491 19.61 25.96 -9.90
N ILE A 492 18.98 26.50 -8.85
CA ILE A 492 19.09 25.97 -7.48
C ILE A 492 18.07 24.87 -7.16
N LEU A 493 17.15 24.55 -8.08
CA LEU A 493 16.16 23.49 -7.86
C LEU A 493 16.82 22.16 -7.48
N ASN A 494 16.24 21.51 -6.47
CA ASN A 494 16.62 20.16 -6.08
C ASN A 494 15.93 19.15 -7.00
N VAL A 495 16.71 18.58 -7.91
CA VAL A 495 16.25 17.61 -8.94
C VAL A 495 15.62 16.33 -8.37
N ASN A 496 15.80 16.06 -7.07
CA ASN A 496 15.24 14.89 -6.39
C ASN A 496 13.87 15.15 -5.74
N LYS A 497 13.38 16.39 -5.73
CA LYS A 497 12.04 16.69 -5.22
C LYS A 497 10.95 16.17 -6.20
N PRO A 498 9.78 15.77 -5.68
CA PRO A 498 8.64 15.41 -6.52
C PRO A 498 8.17 16.60 -7.35
N ALA A 499 7.45 16.31 -8.43
CA ALA A 499 6.76 17.32 -9.22
C ALA A 499 5.64 17.98 -8.40
N GLY A 500 5.28 19.21 -8.77
CA GLY A 500 4.14 19.91 -8.20
C GLY A 500 2.80 19.40 -8.74
N PRO A 501 1.69 20.07 -8.42
CA PRO A 501 0.35 19.76 -8.95
C PRO A 501 0.27 19.76 -10.48
N ASP A 502 1.17 20.52 -11.12
CA ASP A 502 1.34 20.60 -12.56
C ASP A 502 2.08 19.40 -13.17
N SER A 503 2.53 18.43 -12.37
CA SER A 503 3.31 17.27 -12.82
C SER A 503 4.65 17.60 -13.49
N ILE A 504 5.13 18.84 -13.39
CA ILE A 504 6.40 19.27 -13.96
C ILE A 504 7.56 18.92 -13.02
N SER A 505 8.55 18.19 -13.55
CA SER A 505 9.69 17.72 -12.75
C SER A 505 10.73 18.83 -12.52
N PRO A 506 11.19 19.05 -11.26
CA PRO A 506 12.29 19.98 -10.97
C PRO A 506 13.59 19.63 -11.72
N ARG A 507 13.78 18.34 -12.04
CA ARG A 507 14.92 17.87 -12.83
C ARG A 507 14.88 18.45 -14.25
N ILE A 508 13.71 18.47 -14.87
CA ILE A 508 13.53 18.95 -16.24
C ILE A 508 13.69 20.47 -16.25
N LEU A 509 13.00 21.18 -15.34
CA LEU A 509 13.09 22.63 -15.19
C LEU A 509 14.53 23.14 -15.06
N LYS A 510 15.35 22.45 -14.25
CA LYS A 510 16.76 22.79 -14.07
C LYS A 510 17.62 22.52 -15.31
N GLU A 511 17.31 21.45 -16.04
CA GLU A 511 18.02 21.05 -17.27
C GLU A 511 17.79 22.06 -18.40
N VAL A 512 16.56 22.56 -18.56
CA VAL A 512 16.19 23.51 -19.63
C VAL A 512 16.10 24.96 -19.14
N ALA A 513 16.63 25.27 -17.96
CA ALA A 513 16.41 26.54 -17.27
C ALA A 513 16.68 27.79 -18.12
N SER A 514 17.74 27.77 -18.94
CA SER A 514 18.13 28.88 -19.83
C SER A 514 17.19 29.11 -21.01
N PHE A 515 16.37 28.13 -21.35
CA PHE A 515 15.44 28.19 -22.49
C PHE A 515 14.03 28.59 -22.06
N ILE A 516 13.72 28.48 -20.76
CA ILE A 516 12.38 28.79 -20.21
C ILE A 516 12.38 29.97 -19.24
N SER A 517 13.55 30.53 -18.90
CA SER A 517 13.67 31.68 -18.00
C SER A 517 12.87 32.88 -18.51
N LYS A 518 13.04 33.23 -19.79
CA LYS A 518 12.35 34.33 -20.45
C LYS A 518 10.82 34.18 -20.45
N PRO A 519 10.22 33.08 -20.97
CA PRO A 519 8.76 32.92 -20.93
C PRO A 519 8.22 32.87 -19.49
N LEU A 520 8.88 32.19 -18.55
CA LEU A 520 8.41 32.17 -17.15
C LEU A 520 8.44 33.57 -16.50
N THR A 521 9.43 34.38 -16.82
CA THR A 521 9.52 35.77 -16.34
C THR A 521 8.33 36.60 -16.82
N LYS A 522 7.96 36.47 -18.10
CA LYS A 522 6.80 37.15 -18.66
C LYS A 522 5.50 36.66 -18.00
N LEU A 523 5.35 35.35 -17.85
CA LEU A 523 4.20 34.73 -17.17
C LEU A 523 4.03 35.22 -15.73
N PHE A 524 5.09 35.22 -14.92
CA PHE A 524 4.98 35.65 -13.52
C PHE A 524 4.70 37.14 -13.38
N ASN A 525 5.33 38.00 -14.18
CA ASN A 525 5.01 39.43 -14.18
C ASN A 525 3.59 39.71 -14.66
N MET A 526 3.08 38.94 -15.63
CA MET A 526 1.69 39.02 -16.08
C MET A 526 0.72 38.60 -14.96
N SER A 527 1.04 37.55 -14.20
CA SER A 527 0.25 37.16 -13.02
C SER A 527 0.22 38.27 -11.96
N LEU A 528 1.36 38.90 -11.68
CA LEU A 528 1.45 40.01 -10.73
C LEU A 528 0.77 41.31 -11.21
N SER A 529 0.70 41.52 -12.53
CA SER A 529 0.08 42.72 -13.13
C SER A 529 -1.44 42.66 -13.11
N VAL A 530 -2.03 41.46 -12.96
CA VAL A 530 -3.43 41.26 -12.59
C VAL A 530 -3.61 41.75 -11.14
N LYS A 531 -3.57 43.08 -10.97
CA LYS A 531 -3.89 43.76 -9.71
C LYS A 531 -5.35 43.48 -9.39
N GLN A 532 -5.64 42.44 -8.60
CA GLN A 532 -6.90 42.38 -7.88
C GLN A 532 -6.86 43.43 -6.77
N LYS A 533 -7.20 44.68 -7.12
CA LYS A 533 -7.49 45.77 -6.18
C LYS A 533 -8.81 45.58 -5.43
N LYS A 534 -9.54 44.49 -5.67
CA LYS A 534 -10.67 44.09 -4.84
C LYS A 534 -10.17 43.08 -3.83
N ARG A 535 -10.19 43.46 -2.56
CA ARG A 535 -10.32 42.48 -1.48
C ARG A 535 -11.53 41.63 -1.86
N LEU A 536 -11.32 40.32 -2.05
CA LEU A 536 -12.41 39.40 -2.36
C LEU A 536 -13.41 39.48 -1.21
N ASP A 537 -14.57 40.07 -1.49
CA ASP A 537 -15.63 40.27 -0.51
C ASP A 537 -16.86 39.53 -1.02
N PHE A 538 -17.10 38.36 -0.44
CA PHE A 538 -18.27 37.57 -0.75
C PHE A 538 -19.52 38.09 -0.05
N ASP A 539 -19.39 38.99 0.92
CA ASP A 539 -20.51 39.58 1.65
C ASP A 539 -21.17 40.75 0.92
N ASP A 540 -20.40 41.47 0.09
CA ASP A 540 -20.97 42.46 -0.83
C ASP A 540 -21.46 41.77 -2.13
N PRO A 541 -22.78 41.73 -2.40
CA PRO A 541 -23.34 41.12 -3.61
C PRO A 541 -22.86 41.76 -4.92
N ASN A 542 -22.32 42.97 -4.87
CA ASN A 542 -21.83 43.71 -6.03
C ASN A 542 -20.30 43.68 -6.18
N SER A 543 -19.58 43.11 -5.19
CA SER A 543 -18.11 43.04 -5.22
C SER A 543 -17.60 42.02 -6.24
N LEU A 544 -18.36 40.96 -6.50
CA LEU A 544 -17.98 39.88 -7.43
C LEU A 544 -18.99 39.73 -8.58
N THR A 545 -18.49 39.66 -9.81
CA THR A 545 -19.27 39.31 -11.00
C THR A 545 -19.63 37.81 -10.99
N ASP A 546 -20.56 37.38 -11.85
CA ASP A 546 -20.89 35.96 -11.99
C ASP A 546 -19.67 35.14 -12.45
N GLU A 547 -18.88 35.69 -13.39
CA GLU A 547 -17.61 35.10 -13.82
C GLU A 547 -16.60 34.99 -12.68
N ASP A 548 -16.49 36.00 -11.81
CA ASP A 548 -15.62 35.93 -10.63
C ASP A 548 -16.06 34.81 -9.69
N ILE A 549 -17.36 34.65 -9.44
CA ILE A 549 -17.89 33.59 -8.57
C ILE A 549 -17.65 32.21 -9.18
N VAL A 550 -17.88 32.02 -10.48
CA VAL A 550 -17.56 30.76 -11.17
C VAL A 550 -16.06 30.47 -11.14
N SER A 551 -15.23 31.49 -11.35
CA SER A 551 -13.77 31.39 -11.32
C SER A 551 -13.23 31.04 -9.92
N LEU A 552 -13.83 31.58 -8.86
CA LEU A 552 -13.39 31.34 -7.49
C LEU A 552 -13.99 30.05 -6.90
N THR A 553 -15.27 29.79 -7.11
CA THR A 553 -16.04 28.76 -6.40
C THR A 553 -16.43 27.56 -7.27
N GLY A 554 -16.41 27.70 -8.60
CA GLY A 554 -16.79 26.64 -9.55
C GLY A 554 -18.29 26.51 -9.81
N ILE A 555 -19.13 27.38 -9.22
CA ILE A 555 -20.59 27.40 -9.40
C ILE A 555 -21.05 28.81 -9.82
N THR A 556 -22.25 28.92 -10.42
CA THR A 556 -22.80 30.23 -10.80
C THR A 556 -23.23 31.03 -9.57
N LYS A 557 -23.33 32.36 -9.70
CA LYS A 557 -23.83 33.27 -8.67
C LYS A 557 -25.22 32.87 -8.20
N GLU A 558 -26.10 32.46 -9.10
CA GLU A 558 -27.44 31.98 -8.75
C GLU A 558 -27.38 30.70 -7.90
N GLN A 559 -26.50 29.75 -8.24
CA GLN A 559 -26.28 28.54 -7.45
C GLN A 559 -25.64 28.86 -6.08
N PHE A 560 -24.73 29.82 -6.05
CA PHE A 560 -24.10 30.31 -4.82
C PHE A 560 -25.14 30.96 -3.89
N GLU A 561 -26.01 31.83 -4.39
CA GLU A 561 -27.13 32.43 -3.62
C GLU A 561 -28.10 31.38 -3.08
N PHE A 562 -28.42 30.37 -3.90
CA PHE A 562 -29.25 29.25 -3.46
C PHE A 562 -28.60 28.47 -2.31
N LEU A 563 -27.29 28.22 -2.37
CA LEU A 563 -26.53 27.58 -1.31
C LEU A 563 -26.51 28.42 -0.04
N VAL A 564 -26.25 29.72 -0.14
CA VAL A 564 -26.23 30.64 1.01
C VAL A 564 -27.61 30.70 1.69
N SER A 565 -28.69 30.76 0.91
CA SER A 565 -30.06 30.78 1.45
C SER A 565 -30.51 29.44 2.06
N SER A 566 -29.97 28.33 1.56
CA SER A 566 -30.25 26.97 2.08
C SER A 566 -29.60 26.69 3.44
N VAL A 567 -28.63 27.52 3.85
CA VAL A 567 -27.79 27.29 5.04
C VAL A 567 -28.08 28.34 6.15
N SER A 568 -29.32 28.86 6.19
CA SER A 568 -29.81 29.93 7.06
C SER A 568 -29.71 29.71 8.59
N LYS A 569 -29.24 28.53 9.04
CA LYS A 569 -29.07 28.17 10.47
C LYS A 569 -27.62 28.18 10.97
N LEU A 570 -26.62 28.53 10.14
CA LEU A 570 -25.24 28.66 10.61
C LEU A 570 -25.06 29.91 11.49
N LYS A 571 -24.48 29.74 12.68
CA LYS A 571 -24.08 30.86 13.54
C LYS A 571 -23.01 31.71 12.83
N LYS A 572 -23.13 33.03 12.90
CA LYS A 572 -22.09 33.98 12.46
C LYS A 572 -20.89 33.86 13.41
N SER A 573 -19.67 33.79 12.88
CA SER A 573 -18.46 33.98 13.70
C SER A 573 -18.06 35.46 13.67
N ALA A 574 -17.25 35.91 14.64
CA ALA A 574 -16.80 37.30 14.73
C ALA A 574 -16.01 37.76 13.48
N ASN A 575 -15.37 36.83 12.76
CA ASN A 575 -14.46 37.15 11.65
C ASN A 575 -15.05 36.88 10.26
N ARG A 576 -16.15 36.11 10.14
CA ARG A 576 -16.69 35.67 8.84
C ARG A 576 -18.20 35.45 8.90
N SER A 577 -18.90 35.93 7.88
CA SER A 577 -20.30 35.58 7.67
C SER A 577 -20.42 34.12 7.19
N PRO A 578 -21.61 33.49 7.33
CA PRO A 578 -21.93 32.21 6.70
C PRO A 578 -21.70 32.21 5.19
N ARG A 579 -21.94 33.34 4.53
CA ARG A 579 -21.78 33.54 3.10
C ARG A 579 -20.31 33.50 2.69
N THR A 580 -19.46 34.23 3.41
CA THR A 580 -18.01 34.20 3.24
C THR A 580 -17.42 32.84 3.62
N ALA A 581 -17.97 32.16 4.63
CA ALA A 581 -17.57 30.81 4.99
C ALA A 581 -17.87 29.78 3.89
N ILE A 582 -19.05 29.83 3.28
CA ILE A 582 -19.42 28.98 2.13
C ILE A 582 -18.53 29.28 0.93
N ALA A 583 -18.23 30.55 0.67
CA ALA A 583 -17.34 30.95 -0.40
C ALA A 583 -15.91 30.43 -0.22
N ILE A 584 -15.30 30.64 0.95
CA ILE A 584 -13.96 30.12 1.27
C ILE A 584 -13.95 28.59 1.21
N LEU A 585 -15.03 27.99 1.71
CA LEU A 585 -15.55 26.67 1.34
C LEU A 585 -15.14 26.28 -0.07
N LEU A 586 -15.96 26.74 -1.00
CA LEU A 586 -15.93 26.43 -2.42
C LEU A 586 -14.61 26.84 -3.11
N VAL A 587 -13.94 27.90 -2.65
CA VAL A 587 -12.62 28.29 -3.16
C VAL A 587 -11.56 27.25 -2.77
N LYS A 588 -11.55 26.79 -1.52
CA LYS A 588 -10.61 25.74 -1.08
C LYS A 588 -10.89 24.42 -1.77
N LEU A 589 -12.17 24.10 -1.94
CA LEU A 589 -12.66 22.97 -2.72
C LEU A 589 -12.05 22.98 -4.13
N LYS A 590 -12.22 24.09 -4.85
CA LYS A 590 -11.74 24.26 -6.22
C LYS A 590 -10.22 24.26 -6.36
N THR A 591 -9.50 24.82 -5.38
CA THR A 591 -8.04 25.09 -5.48
C THR A 591 -7.16 24.08 -4.76
N GLY A 592 -7.72 23.20 -3.94
CA GLY A 592 -6.95 22.23 -3.13
C GLY A 592 -6.11 22.87 -2.02
N LEU A 593 -6.41 24.11 -1.62
CA LEU A 593 -5.70 24.82 -0.55
C LEU A 593 -5.99 24.18 0.82
N SER A 594 -4.94 23.81 1.56
CA SER A 594 -5.06 23.17 2.87
C SER A 594 -5.67 24.10 3.94
N HIS A 595 -6.14 23.53 5.05
CA HIS A 595 -6.73 24.27 6.18
C HIS A 595 -5.76 25.13 7.01
N ARG A 596 -4.47 25.21 6.63
CA ARG A 596 -3.46 25.99 7.35
C ARG A 596 -3.31 27.40 6.83
#